data_AF-A0A1F7N4B4-F1
#
_entry.id   AF-A0A1F7N4B4-F1
#
_cell.length_a   1.000
_cell.length_b   1.000
_cell.length_c   1.000
_cell.angle_alpha   90.00
_cell.angle_beta   90.00
_cell.angle_gamma   90.00
#
_symmetry.space_group_name_H-M   'P 1'
#
loop_
_entity.id
_entity.type
_entity.pdbx_description
1 polymer ?
#
loop_
_entity_poly.entity_id
_entity_poly.type
_entity_poly.pdbx_seq_one_letter_code
_entity_poly.pdbx_strand_id
1 'polypeptide(L)'
;MAWGALSGMEVTLAALLVAAALLAHARDRLVWSAAWAALAALARPEAVLLVPCLALARPLGARRLAAFGALTAAALLPMVLFSLWTAGAPYPATAAAKVEGGLLGWLGGLREPLAVTLLARPWRFLAEWVGWLARTHGVLPLALVPGLVLAWGRGGRALGAVGLVLLVHPLGMALLAPYRGPAFQEGRYSIHLLPLAFVILAVVAGASRWARAGRWLPALAVAAYLGAAAVALAPAATRYGWAVQNINAMQVHLGRWLDAHVTPRARLAVNDIGAIAYFSRREVLDLMGLVTPEVIPYRRRGEGGVVEYLLETCPDHVVIFPAWFPGLAARADLLEPVYRVRLARNEVAGAAEMVVYRLRRCAV
;
A
#
# COMPACT_ATOMS: atom_id res chain seq x y z
N MET A 1 -4.92 -2.95 -11.27
CA MET A 1 -4.71 -4.40 -11.05
C MET A 1 -3.47 -4.92 -11.77
N ALA A 2 -3.38 -4.81 -13.11
CA ALA A 2 -2.23 -5.34 -13.88
C ALA A 2 -0.86 -4.86 -13.37
N TRP A 3 -0.72 -3.56 -13.07
CA TRP A 3 0.50 -3.00 -12.46
C TRP A 3 0.93 -3.76 -11.19
N GLY A 4 -0.01 -4.01 -10.27
CA GLY A 4 0.26 -4.73 -9.02
C GLY A 4 0.54 -6.23 -9.21
N ALA A 5 -0.10 -6.84 -10.21
CA ALA A 5 0.14 -8.23 -10.57
C ALA A 5 1.56 -8.44 -11.09
N LEU A 6 1.99 -7.57 -12.02
CA LEU A 6 3.29 -7.66 -12.67
C LEU A 6 4.43 -7.21 -11.75
N SER A 7 4.17 -6.37 -10.75
CA SER A 7 5.18 -5.98 -9.75
C SER A 7 5.42 -7.04 -8.66
N GLY A 8 4.75 -8.19 -8.72
CA GLY A 8 4.89 -9.26 -7.74
C GLY A 8 4.18 -8.99 -6.42
N MET A 9 3.28 -7.99 -6.38
CA MET A 9 2.49 -7.68 -5.18
C MET A 9 1.27 -8.60 -5.07
N GLU A 10 0.83 -8.80 -3.84
CA GLU A 10 -0.33 -9.57 -3.40
C GLU A 10 -1.70 -8.98 -3.79
N VAL A 11 -1.71 -7.89 -4.58
CA VAL A 11 -2.90 -7.12 -4.93
C VAL A 11 -3.95 -7.98 -5.65
N THR A 12 -3.53 -8.87 -6.55
CA THR A 12 -4.43 -9.78 -7.27
C THR A 12 -4.98 -10.88 -6.37
N LEU A 13 -4.14 -11.42 -5.46
CA LEU A 13 -4.57 -12.39 -4.45
C LEU A 13 -5.65 -11.77 -3.54
N ALA A 14 -5.43 -10.55 -3.05
CA ALA A 14 -6.42 -9.87 -2.21
C ALA A 14 -7.72 -9.58 -2.97
N ALA A 15 -7.66 -9.14 -4.23
CA ALA A 15 -8.84 -8.96 -5.06
C ALA A 15 -9.59 -10.28 -5.29
N LEU A 16 -8.89 -11.39 -5.53
CA LEU A 16 -9.49 -12.72 -5.66
C LEU A 16 -10.20 -13.15 -4.38
N LEU A 17 -9.57 -12.96 -3.22
CA LEU A 17 -10.14 -13.30 -1.91
C LEU A 17 -11.37 -12.43 -1.59
N VAL A 18 -11.34 -11.14 -1.92
CA VAL A 18 -12.52 -10.27 -1.83
C VAL A 18 -13.64 -10.77 -2.75
N ALA A 19 -13.35 -11.11 -3.99
CA ALA A 19 -14.35 -11.66 -4.91
C ALA A 19 -14.95 -12.98 -4.39
N ALA A 20 -14.12 -13.86 -3.83
CA ALA A 20 -14.57 -15.11 -3.21
C ALA A 20 -15.45 -14.86 -1.97
N ALA A 21 -15.11 -13.87 -1.13
CA ALA A 21 -15.90 -13.46 0.02
C ALA A 21 -17.28 -12.93 -0.39
N LEU A 22 -17.33 -12.10 -1.45
CA LEU A 22 -18.56 -11.56 -2.03
C LEU A 22 -19.43 -12.67 -2.63
N LEU A 23 -18.83 -13.62 -3.36
CA LEU A 23 -19.55 -14.75 -3.96
C LEU A 23 -20.12 -15.68 -2.88
N ALA A 24 -19.34 -15.98 -1.84
CA ALA A 24 -19.80 -16.78 -0.71
C ALA A 24 -20.94 -16.07 0.05
N HIS A 25 -20.83 -14.75 0.23
CA HIS A 25 -21.89 -13.92 0.82
C HIS A 25 -23.16 -13.94 -0.01
N ALA A 26 -23.05 -13.79 -1.34
CA ALA A 26 -24.19 -13.83 -2.25
C ALA A 26 -24.88 -15.21 -2.29
N ARG A 27 -24.15 -16.29 -1.98
CA ARG A 27 -24.66 -17.66 -1.85
C ARG A 27 -25.04 -18.03 -0.41
N ASP A 28 -25.11 -17.07 0.50
CA ASP A 28 -25.44 -17.25 1.92
C ASP A 28 -24.56 -18.28 2.65
N ARG A 29 -23.30 -18.45 2.20
CA ARG A 29 -22.30 -19.31 2.84
C ARG A 29 -21.51 -18.54 3.88
N LEU A 30 -22.06 -18.41 5.08
CA LEU A 30 -21.50 -17.63 6.21
C LEU A 30 -20.02 -17.91 6.48
N VAL A 31 -19.66 -19.17 6.72
CA VAL A 31 -18.30 -19.56 7.13
C VAL A 31 -17.29 -19.22 6.03
N TRP A 32 -17.62 -19.50 4.77
CA TRP A 32 -16.77 -19.20 3.63
C TRP A 32 -16.64 -17.69 3.38
N SER A 33 -17.72 -16.92 3.56
CA SER A 33 -17.66 -15.45 3.45
C SER A 33 -16.71 -14.87 4.49
N ALA A 34 -16.80 -15.32 5.75
CA ALA A 34 -15.92 -14.90 6.82
C ALA A 34 -14.46 -15.36 6.60
N ALA A 35 -14.25 -16.61 6.17
CA ALA A 35 -12.91 -17.14 5.91
C ALA A 35 -12.19 -16.37 4.79
N TRP A 36 -12.85 -16.11 3.66
CA TRP A 36 -12.25 -15.37 2.56
C TRP A 36 -12.01 -13.90 2.92
N ALA A 37 -12.90 -13.27 3.69
CA ALA A 37 -12.67 -11.91 4.19
C ALA A 37 -11.48 -11.84 5.16
N ALA A 38 -11.34 -12.82 6.05
CA ALA A 38 -10.20 -12.94 6.97
C ALA A 38 -8.88 -13.14 6.22
N LEU A 39 -8.85 -14.03 5.23
CA LEU A 39 -7.68 -14.24 4.37
C LEU A 39 -7.36 -13.01 3.52
N ALA A 40 -8.37 -12.27 3.05
CA ALA A 40 -8.15 -11.01 2.35
C ALA A 40 -7.47 -9.98 3.27
N ALA A 41 -7.89 -9.88 4.53
CA ALA A 41 -7.27 -9.01 5.53
C ALA A 41 -5.82 -9.44 5.87
N LEU A 42 -5.54 -10.75 5.87
CA LEU A 42 -4.18 -11.27 6.03
C LEU A 42 -3.30 -10.94 4.82
N ALA A 43 -3.83 -11.09 3.60
CA ALA A 43 -3.12 -10.73 2.38
C ALA A 43 -2.84 -9.23 2.32
N ARG A 44 -3.85 -8.39 2.62
CA ARG A 44 -3.72 -6.93 2.68
C ARG A 44 -4.48 -6.37 3.90
N PRO A 45 -3.81 -5.73 4.86
CA PRO A 45 -4.43 -5.25 6.09
C PRO A 45 -5.64 -4.34 5.87
N GLU A 46 -5.65 -3.55 4.80
CA GLU A 46 -6.73 -2.60 4.49
C GLU A 46 -8.06 -3.30 4.18
N ALA A 47 -8.00 -4.56 3.72
CA ALA A 47 -9.18 -5.37 3.47
C ALA A 47 -9.93 -5.77 4.75
N VAL A 48 -9.34 -5.56 5.93
CA VAL A 48 -10.02 -5.77 7.22
C VAL A 48 -11.31 -4.93 7.33
N LEU A 49 -11.37 -3.79 6.65
CA LEU A 49 -12.56 -2.92 6.62
C LEU A 49 -13.78 -3.61 5.96
N LEU A 50 -13.56 -4.66 5.16
CA LEU A 50 -14.64 -5.44 4.56
C LEU A 50 -15.34 -6.36 5.56
N VAL A 51 -14.63 -6.83 6.59
CA VAL A 51 -15.12 -7.78 7.62
C VAL A 51 -16.38 -7.23 8.32
N PRO A 52 -16.37 -6.03 8.93
CA PRO A 52 -17.58 -5.50 9.58
C PRO A 52 -18.70 -5.22 8.57
N CYS A 53 -18.39 -4.77 7.35
CA CYS A 53 -19.39 -4.53 6.32
C CYS A 53 -20.13 -5.82 5.90
N LEU A 54 -19.42 -6.94 5.74
CA LEU A 54 -20.00 -8.26 5.47
C LEU A 54 -20.77 -8.84 6.66
N ALA A 55 -20.28 -8.61 7.88
CA ALA A 55 -20.97 -9.02 9.10
C ALA A 55 -22.32 -8.30 9.24
N LEU A 56 -22.33 -6.97 9.06
CA LEU A 56 -23.52 -6.10 9.20
C LEU A 56 -24.52 -6.19 8.04
N ALA A 57 -24.13 -6.80 6.92
CA ALA A 57 -24.96 -6.93 5.73
C ALA A 57 -26.18 -7.84 5.89
N ARG A 58 -26.22 -8.67 6.93
CA ARG A 58 -27.38 -9.49 7.30
C ARG A 58 -27.66 -9.30 8.80
N PRO A 59 -28.82 -9.76 9.31
CA PRO A 59 -29.11 -9.71 10.74
C PRO A 59 -27.95 -10.29 11.57
N LEU A 60 -27.56 -9.56 12.61
CA LEU A 60 -26.52 -10.01 13.52
C LEU A 60 -27.08 -11.11 14.41
N GLY A 61 -26.30 -12.17 14.57
CA GLY A 61 -26.55 -13.23 15.53
C GLY A 61 -25.21 -13.74 16.06
N ALA A 62 -25.22 -14.38 17.22
CA ALA A 62 -24.01 -14.86 17.89
C ALA A 62 -23.13 -15.70 16.94
N ARG A 63 -23.75 -16.59 16.15
CA ARG A 63 -23.04 -17.40 15.13
C ARG A 63 -22.32 -16.56 14.08
N ARG A 64 -22.91 -15.45 13.63
CA ARG A 64 -22.33 -14.58 12.59
C ARG A 64 -21.16 -13.77 13.16
N LEU A 65 -21.34 -13.19 14.34
CA LEU A 65 -20.28 -12.47 15.05
C LEU A 65 -19.12 -13.40 15.38
N ALA A 66 -19.40 -14.61 15.88
CA ALA A 66 -18.39 -15.63 16.15
C ALA A 66 -17.66 -16.05 14.86
N ALA A 67 -18.36 -16.29 13.74
CA ALA A 67 -17.72 -16.67 12.49
C ALA A 67 -16.75 -15.59 11.97
N PHE A 68 -17.21 -14.34 11.84
CA PHE A 68 -16.35 -13.25 11.36
C PHE A 68 -15.23 -12.91 12.36
N GLY A 69 -15.54 -12.88 13.66
CA GLY A 69 -14.55 -12.59 14.71
C GLY A 69 -13.49 -13.67 14.83
N ALA A 70 -13.89 -14.94 15.01
CA ALA A 70 -12.97 -16.05 15.24
C ALA A 70 -12.12 -16.34 14.00
N LEU A 71 -12.67 -16.30 12.78
CA LEU A 71 -11.88 -16.54 11.57
C LEU A 71 -10.91 -15.40 11.26
N THR A 72 -11.31 -14.14 11.51
CA THR A 72 -10.40 -13.00 11.39
C THR A 72 -9.29 -13.09 12.43
N ALA A 73 -9.62 -13.41 13.68
CA ALA A 73 -8.63 -13.62 14.72
C ALA A 73 -7.69 -14.79 14.38
N ALA A 74 -8.21 -15.94 13.94
CA ALA A 74 -7.40 -17.09 13.57
C ALA A 74 -6.45 -16.79 12.39
N ALA A 75 -6.88 -15.98 11.42
CA ALA A 75 -6.03 -15.59 10.29
C ALA A 75 -4.94 -14.58 10.71
N LEU A 76 -5.27 -13.60 11.54
CA LEU A 76 -4.36 -12.51 11.90
C LEU A 76 -3.46 -12.83 13.09
N LEU A 77 -3.89 -13.70 14.01
CA LEU A 77 -3.15 -14.00 15.24
C LEU A 77 -1.74 -14.54 14.97
N PRO A 78 -1.50 -15.48 14.03
CA PRO A 78 -0.13 -15.92 13.73
C PRO A 78 0.78 -14.78 13.27
N MET A 79 0.26 -13.87 12.45
CA MET A 79 1.00 -12.69 11.99
C MET A 79 1.29 -11.72 13.14
N VAL A 80 0.32 -11.50 14.04
CA VAL A 80 0.49 -10.66 15.24
C VAL A 80 1.54 -11.27 16.17
N LEU A 81 1.46 -12.57 16.46
CA LEU A 81 2.43 -13.27 17.31
C LEU A 81 3.83 -13.24 16.71
N PHE A 82 3.96 -13.45 15.40
CA PHE A 82 5.24 -13.34 14.70
C PHE A 82 5.80 -11.91 14.77
N SER A 83 4.94 -10.89 14.65
CA SER A 83 5.34 -9.48 14.74
C SER A 83 5.76 -9.12 16.17
N LEU A 84 5.06 -9.62 17.19
CA LEU A 84 5.45 -9.44 18.58
C LEU A 84 6.80 -10.09 18.88
N TRP A 85 7.03 -11.30 18.36
CA TRP A 85 8.28 -12.02 18.55
C TRP A 85 9.48 -11.35 17.85
N THR A 86 9.29 -10.84 16.63
CA THR A 86 10.38 -10.28 15.82
C THR A 86 10.58 -8.77 15.98
N ALA A 87 9.50 -8.02 16.15
CA ALA A 87 9.50 -6.54 16.15
C ALA A 87 9.02 -5.94 17.48
N GLY A 88 8.60 -6.76 18.45
CA GLY A 88 8.11 -6.27 19.74
C GLY A 88 6.77 -5.52 19.67
N ALA A 89 6.05 -5.60 18.55
CA ALA A 89 4.79 -4.89 18.32
C ALA A 89 3.76 -5.79 17.63
N PRO A 90 2.44 -5.54 17.79
CA PRO A 90 1.39 -6.36 17.17
C PRO A 90 1.26 -6.15 15.64
N TYR A 91 2.21 -5.46 15.02
CA TYR A 91 2.29 -5.16 13.61
C TYR A 91 3.77 -5.22 13.17
N PRO A 92 4.05 -5.46 11.88
CA PRO A 92 5.43 -5.62 11.42
C PRO A 92 6.24 -4.32 11.53
N ALA A 93 7.56 -4.43 11.70
CA ALA A 93 8.48 -3.28 11.76
C ALA A 93 8.33 -2.34 10.54
N THR A 94 8.07 -2.91 9.36
CA THR A 94 7.80 -2.16 8.13
C THR A 94 6.57 -1.25 8.23
N ALA A 95 5.55 -1.63 9.00
CA ALA A 95 4.39 -0.79 9.30
C ALA A 95 4.79 0.32 10.29
N ALA A 96 5.55 -0.01 11.34
CA ALA A 96 6.05 0.96 12.32
C ALA A 96 6.85 2.11 11.67
N ALA A 97 7.64 1.79 10.66
CA ALA A 97 8.45 2.75 9.91
C ALA A 97 7.64 3.64 8.95
N LYS A 98 6.47 3.16 8.47
CA LYS A 98 5.66 3.83 7.45
C LYS A 98 4.49 4.63 8.02
N VAL A 99 3.84 4.14 9.07
CA VAL A 99 2.61 4.74 9.59
C VAL A 99 2.86 6.18 10.04
N GLU A 100 2.00 7.09 9.58
CA GLU A 100 2.07 8.55 9.80
C GLU A 100 1.11 9.02 10.92
N GLY A 101 0.53 8.11 11.71
CA GLY A 101 -0.42 8.42 12.79
C GLY A 101 -1.54 7.39 12.93
N GLY A 102 -2.74 7.82 13.33
CA GLY A 102 -3.91 6.95 13.48
C GLY A 102 -3.77 5.95 14.63
N LEU A 103 -4.64 4.93 14.66
CA LEU A 103 -4.66 3.91 15.73
C LEU A 103 -3.32 3.18 15.86
N LEU A 104 -2.76 2.71 14.74
CA LEU A 104 -1.46 2.02 14.76
C LEU A 104 -0.32 2.95 15.14
N GLY A 105 -0.35 4.20 14.69
CA GLY A 105 0.63 5.20 15.11
C GLY A 105 0.56 5.48 16.61
N TRP A 106 -0.65 5.63 17.15
CA TRP A 106 -0.90 5.83 18.57
C TRP A 106 -0.42 4.66 19.43
N LEU A 107 -0.66 3.42 18.98
CA LEU A 107 -0.11 2.21 19.60
C LEU A 107 1.43 2.18 19.54
N GLY A 108 2.02 2.70 18.47
CA GLY A 108 3.47 2.86 18.28
C GLY A 108 4.07 4.11 18.93
N GLY A 109 3.34 4.76 19.84
CA GLY A 109 3.79 5.93 20.60
C GLY A 109 3.82 7.23 19.82
N LEU A 110 3.34 7.27 18.57
CA LEU A 110 3.13 8.52 17.86
C LEU A 110 1.96 9.26 18.52
N ARG A 111 2.20 10.52 18.87
CA ARG A 111 1.19 11.41 19.43
C ARG A 111 0.95 12.53 18.44
N GLU A 112 -0.32 12.83 18.20
CA GLU A 112 -0.74 13.90 17.31
C GLU A 112 -2.03 14.53 17.85
N PRO A 113 -2.35 15.77 17.46
CA PRO A 113 -3.59 16.40 17.88
C PRO A 113 -4.82 15.60 17.41
N LEU A 114 -5.84 15.50 18.27
CA LEU A 114 -7.10 14.81 17.93
C LEU A 114 -7.75 15.40 16.67
N ALA A 115 -7.66 16.72 16.48
CA ALA A 115 -8.17 17.38 15.27
C ALA A 115 -7.47 16.88 14.00
N VAL A 116 -6.17 16.56 14.06
CA VAL A 116 -5.44 15.98 12.92
C VAL A 116 -5.96 14.57 12.62
N THR A 117 -6.11 13.75 13.67
CA THR A 117 -6.57 12.37 13.54
C THR A 117 -8.00 12.26 13.03
N LEU A 118 -8.92 13.05 13.60
CA LEU A 118 -10.36 12.90 13.39
C LEU A 118 -10.92 13.78 12.26
N LEU A 119 -10.26 14.88 11.90
CA LEU A 119 -10.78 15.84 10.93
C LEU A 119 -9.81 16.05 9.76
N ALA A 120 -8.62 16.58 10.02
CA ALA A 120 -7.72 17.04 8.95
C ALA A 120 -7.25 15.89 8.06
N ARG A 121 -6.84 14.76 8.65
CA ARG A 121 -6.36 13.61 7.89
C ARG A 121 -7.48 12.88 7.14
N PRO A 122 -8.64 12.55 7.76
CA PRO A 122 -9.76 11.96 7.02
C PRO A 122 -10.20 12.84 5.83
N TRP A 123 -10.25 14.16 6.02
CA TRP A 123 -10.52 15.10 4.93
C TRP A 123 -9.47 15.03 3.82
N ARG A 124 -8.18 15.04 4.15
CA ARG A 124 -7.09 14.90 3.18
C ARG A 124 -7.20 13.61 2.37
N PHE A 125 -7.43 12.48 3.04
CA PHE A 125 -7.58 11.18 2.40
C PHE A 125 -8.81 11.14 1.49
N LEU A 126 -9.93 11.72 1.92
CA LEU A 126 -11.14 11.80 1.11
C LEU A 126 -10.93 12.69 -0.12
N ALA A 127 -10.32 13.87 0.05
CA ALA A 127 -10.02 14.78 -1.05
C ALA A 127 -9.05 14.15 -2.06
N GLU A 128 -8.01 13.46 -1.59
CA GLU A 128 -7.08 12.72 -2.46
C GLU A 128 -7.77 11.56 -3.18
N TRP A 129 -8.63 10.81 -2.48
CA TRP A 129 -9.42 9.72 -3.07
C TRP A 129 -10.35 10.24 -4.17
N VAL A 130 -11.13 11.28 -3.90
CA VAL A 130 -12.03 11.92 -4.87
C VAL A 130 -11.23 12.48 -6.05
N GLY A 131 -10.12 13.18 -5.79
CA GLY A 131 -9.27 13.73 -6.84
C GLY A 131 -8.58 12.67 -7.69
N TRP A 132 -8.21 11.52 -7.11
CA TRP A 132 -7.67 10.39 -7.86
C TRP A 132 -8.74 9.68 -8.70
N LEU A 133 -9.92 9.45 -8.12
CA LEU A 133 -11.07 8.91 -8.84
C LEU A 133 -11.47 9.84 -9.98
N ALA A 134 -11.51 11.15 -9.79
CA ALA A 134 -11.84 12.11 -10.85
C ALA A 134 -10.83 12.09 -12.01
N ARG A 135 -9.52 11.97 -11.70
CA ARG A 135 -8.47 11.90 -12.73
C ARG A 135 -8.44 10.59 -13.50
N THR A 136 -8.77 9.48 -12.84
CA THR A 136 -8.75 8.14 -13.45
C THR A 136 -10.09 7.76 -14.09
N HIS A 137 -11.20 8.23 -13.52
CA HIS A 137 -12.58 7.92 -13.86
C HIS A 137 -13.50 9.11 -13.54
N GLY A 138 -13.55 10.13 -14.40
CA GLY A 138 -14.21 11.43 -14.12
C GLY A 138 -15.66 11.38 -13.61
N VAL A 139 -16.44 10.37 -14.00
CA VAL A 139 -17.84 10.20 -13.57
C VAL A 139 -17.97 9.48 -12.22
N LEU A 140 -16.97 8.69 -11.84
CA LEU A 140 -17.08 7.77 -10.71
C LEU A 140 -17.27 8.47 -9.35
N PRO A 141 -16.59 9.59 -9.02
CA PRO A 141 -16.84 10.30 -7.77
C PRO A 141 -18.29 10.75 -7.60
N LEU A 142 -18.89 11.28 -8.67
CA LEU A 142 -20.27 11.77 -8.67
C LEU A 142 -21.28 10.61 -8.65
N ALA A 143 -20.94 9.51 -9.32
CA ALA A 143 -21.79 8.33 -9.41
C ALA A 143 -21.69 7.40 -8.18
N LEU A 144 -20.69 7.57 -7.30
CA LEU A 144 -20.44 6.64 -6.21
C LEU A 144 -21.61 6.57 -5.22
N VAL A 145 -22.04 7.72 -4.68
CA VAL A 145 -23.15 7.77 -3.71
C VAL A 145 -24.49 7.39 -4.36
N PRO A 146 -24.92 7.99 -5.49
CA PRO A 146 -26.15 7.57 -6.16
C PRO A 146 -26.13 6.10 -6.57
N GLY A 147 -24.98 5.60 -7.05
CA GLY A 147 -24.78 4.19 -7.40
C GLY A 147 -24.95 3.27 -6.20
N LEU A 148 -24.40 3.63 -5.04
CA LEU A 148 -24.61 2.87 -3.80
C LEU A 148 -26.07 2.90 -3.33
N VAL A 149 -26.75 4.04 -3.43
CA VAL A 149 -28.18 4.15 -3.10
C VAL A 149 -29.02 3.26 -4.02
N LEU A 150 -28.76 3.28 -5.33
CA LEU A 150 -29.43 2.42 -6.30
C LEU A 150 -29.10 0.93 -6.07
N ALA A 151 -27.84 0.60 -5.77
CA ALA A 151 -27.43 -0.76 -5.44
C ALA A 151 -28.09 -1.24 -4.15
N TRP A 152 -28.26 -0.38 -3.15
CA TRP A 152 -29.03 -0.68 -1.94
C TRP A 152 -30.50 -0.93 -2.25
N GLY A 153 -31.12 -0.08 -3.08
CA GLY A 153 -32.52 -0.25 -3.48
C GLY A 153 -32.77 -1.54 -4.27
N ARG A 154 -31.82 -1.96 -5.12
CA ARG A 154 -31.97 -3.15 -5.97
C ARG A 154 -31.45 -4.45 -5.37
N GLY A 155 -30.34 -4.39 -4.63
CA GLY A 155 -29.68 -5.54 -4.01
C GLY A 155 -29.99 -5.70 -2.51
N GLY A 156 -30.77 -4.77 -1.94
CA GLY A 156 -31.13 -4.75 -0.53
C GLY A 156 -29.95 -4.47 0.39
N ARG A 157 -30.20 -4.62 1.69
CA ARG A 157 -29.20 -4.44 2.76
C ARG A 157 -27.97 -5.35 2.57
N ALA A 158 -28.16 -6.55 2.01
CA ALA A 158 -27.10 -7.53 1.81
C ALA A 158 -25.98 -7.03 0.88
N LEU A 159 -26.33 -6.29 -0.17
CA LEU A 159 -25.35 -5.67 -1.06
C LEU A 159 -24.96 -4.27 -0.55
N GLY A 160 -25.96 -3.47 -0.17
CA GLY A 160 -25.76 -2.08 0.18
C GLY A 160 -24.79 -1.89 1.36
N ALA A 161 -24.92 -2.70 2.42
CA ALA A 161 -24.05 -2.60 3.59
C ALA A 161 -22.60 -2.99 3.28
N VAL A 162 -22.39 -3.96 2.37
CA VAL A 162 -21.06 -4.31 1.88
C VAL A 162 -20.50 -3.18 1.04
N GLY A 163 -21.33 -2.57 0.19
CA GLY A 163 -20.97 -1.43 -0.66
C GLY A 163 -20.49 -0.20 0.10
N LEU A 164 -20.93 0.01 1.35
CA LEU A 164 -20.46 1.10 2.20
C LEU A 164 -18.94 1.10 2.40
N VAL A 165 -18.27 -0.05 2.27
CA VAL A 165 -16.80 -0.10 2.35
C VAL A 165 -16.15 0.81 1.31
N LEU A 166 -16.76 1.05 0.14
CA LEU A 166 -16.22 1.97 -0.87
C LEU A 166 -16.18 3.43 -0.42
N LEU A 167 -17.03 3.81 0.55
CA LEU A 167 -17.04 5.14 1.19
C LEU A 167 -16.18 5.17 2.45
N VAL A 168 -16.26 4.11 3.26
CA VAL A 168 -15.53 4.02 4.53
C VAL A 168 -14.05 3.78 4.32
N HIS A 169 -13.63 3.14 3.22
CA HIS A 169 -12.23 2.77 2.97
C HIS A 169 -11.22 3.92 3.13
N PRO A 170 -11.35 5.08 2.45
CA PRO A 170 -10.40 6.18 2.62
C PRO A 170 -10.37 6.72 4.07
N LEU A 171 -11.51 6.71 4.76
CA LEU A 171 -11.60 7.14 6.16
C LEU A 171 -10.95 6.12 7.10
N GLY A 172 -11.20 4.82 6.88
CA GLY A 172 -10.60 3.74 7.64
C GLY A 172 -9.08 3.71 7.49
N MET A 173 -8.56 3.95 6.28
CA MET A 173 -7.11 4.11 6.08
C MET A 173 -6.55 5.31 6.85
N ALA A 174 -7.25 6.45 6.82
CA ALA A 174 -6.83 7.65 7.55
C ALA A 174 -6.80 7.45 9.07
N LEU A 175 -7.76 6.69 9.61
CA LEU A 175 -7.95 6.50 11.05
C LEU A 175 -7.14 5.33 11.61
N LEU A 176 -6.98 4.23 10.88
CA LEU A 176 -6.33 3.02 11.39
C LEU A 176 -4.82 3.06 11.22
N ALA A 177 -4.36 3.23 9.98
CA ALA A 177 -2.95 3.05 9.61
C ALA A 177 -2.58 3.97 8.44
N PRO A 178 -2.64 5.29 8.61
CA PRO A 178 -2.40 6.22 7.54
C PRO A 178 -0.97 6.14 7.04
N TYR A 179 -0.82 6.02 5.72
CA TYR A 179 0.45 6.10 5.04
C TYR A 179 0.23 6.78 3.68
N ARG A 180 0.89 7.92 3.46
CA ARG A 180 0.69 8.75 2.27
C ARG A 180 -0.80 9.05 2.05
N GLY A 181 -1.40 8.43 1.05
CA GLY A 181 -2.82 8.51 0.77
C GLY A 181 -3.29 7.50 -0.29
N PRO A 182 -4.60 7.50 -0.59
CA PRO A 182 -5.22 6.49 -1.43
C PRO A 182 -4.74 6.45 -2.89
N ALA A 183 -4.14 7.53 -3.41
CA ALA A 183 -3.61 7.57 -4.77
C ALA A 183 -2.20 6.98 -4.90
N PHE A 184 -1.55 6.69 -3.76
CA PHE A 184 -0.16 6.28 -3.73
C PHE A 184 0.08 4.99 -4.52
N GLN A 185 1.07 5.03 -5.43
CA GLN A 185 1.50 3.91 -6.27
C GLN A 185 0.33 3.19 -6.95
N GLU A 186 -0.34 3.92 -7.86
CA GLU A 186 -1.46 3.41 -8.66
C GLU A 186 -2.67 2.91 -7.83
N GLY A 187 -2.87 3.47 -6.64
CA GLY A 187 -3.98 3.13 -5.77
C GLY A 187 -3.94 1.70 -5.21
N ARG A 188 -2.75 1.12 -5.10
CA ARG A 188 -2.53 -0.29 -4.69
C ARG A 188 -3.20 -0.68 -3.37
N TYR A 189 -3.43 0.27 -2.48
CA TYR A 189 -4.07 0.05 -1.18
C TYR A 189 -5.60 -0.11 -1.27
N SER A 190 -6.21 0.29 -2.39
CA SER A 190 -7.67 0.26 -2.58
C SER A 190 -8.11 -0.71 -3.69
N ILE A 191 -7.17 -1.17 -4.53
CA ILE A 191 -7.45 -2.04 -5.69
C ILE A 191 -8.18 -3.35 -5.31
N HIS A 192 -7.97 -3.86 -4.09
CA HIS A 192 -8.63 -5.08 -3.63
C HIS A 192 -10.17 -4.96 -3.59
N LEU A 193 -10.72 -3.74 -3.57
CA LEU A 193 -12.16 -3.46 -3.58
C LEU A 193 -12.77 -3.38 -4.99
N LEU A 194 -11.96 -3.47 -6.06
CA LEU A 194 -12.48 -3.43 -7.43
C LEU A 194 -13.54 -4.51 -7.75
N PRO A 195 -13.42 -5.77 -7.28
CA PRO A 195 -14.49 -6.75 -7.47
C PRO A 195 -15.84 -6.27 -6.94
N LEU A 196 -15.87 -5.64 -5.76
CA LEU A 196 -17.09 -5.07 -5.20
C LEU A 196 -17.61 -3.90 -6.04
N ALA A 197 -16.72 -3.02 -6.50
CA ALA A 197 -17.09 -1.92 -7.37
C ALA A 197 -17.76 -2.44 -8.66
N PHE A 198 -17.23 -3.50 -9.29
CA PHE A 198 -17.85 -4.11 -10.45
C PHE A 198 -19.21 -4.76 -10.16
N VAL A 199 -19.37 -5.41 -9.00
CA VAL A 199 -20.68 -5.96 -8.57
C VAL A 199 -21.70 -4.83 -8.43
N ILE A 200 -21.33 -3.71 -7.79
CA ILE A 200 -22.20 -2.54 -7.66
C ILE A 200 -22.58 -1.99 -9.02
N LEU A 201 -21.59 -1.77 -9.90
CA LEU A 201 -21.84 -1.27 -11.25
C LEU A 201 -22.78 -2.18 -12.04
N ALA A 202 -22.61 -3.51 -11.97
CA ALA A 202 -23.48 -4.47 -12.64
C ALA A 202 -24.93 -4.41 -12.13
N VAL A 203 -25.13 -4.26 -10.81
CA VAL A 203 -26.46 -4.13 -10.21
C VAL A 203 -27.11 -2.78 -10.56
N VAL A 204 -26.33 -1.70 -10.57
CA VAL A 204 -26.79 -0.36 -10.99
C VAL A 204 -27.15 -0.33 -12.48
N ALA A 205 -26.37 -1.00 -13.33
CA ALA A 205 -26.67 -1.16 -14.75
C ALA A 205 -27.88 -2.06 -15.02
N GLY A 206 -28.37 -2.80 -14.00
CA GLY A 206 -29.48 -3.71 -14.17
C GLY A 206 -29.11 -4.94 -14.97
N ALA A 207 -27.90 -5.48 -14.78
CA ALA A 207 -27.41 -6.67 -15.49
C ALA A 207 -28.37 -7.87 -15.44
N SER A 208 -29.17 -8.01 -14.37
CA SER A 208 -30.22 -9.04 -14.24
C SER A 208 -31.41 -8.85 -15.20
N ARG A 209 -31.62 -7.63 -15.71
CA ARG A 209 -32.59 -7.32 -16.76
C ARG A 209 -31.98 -7.55 -18.15
N TRP A 210 -30.72 -7.18 -18.34
CA TRP A 210 -30.00 -7.42 -19.60
C TRP A 210 -29.79 -8.90 -19.89
N ALA A 211 -29.49 -9.71 -18.87
CA ALA A 211 -29.40 -11.16 -19.00
C ALA A 211 -30.73 -11.80 -19.49
N ARG A 212 -31.87 -11.15 -19.22
CA ARG A 212 -33.20 -11.58 -19.69
C ARG A 212 -33.61 -10.99 -21.04
N ALA A 213 -32.97 -9.89 -21.49
CA ALA A 213 -33.28 -9.17 -22.73
C ALA A 213 -32.44 -9.61 -23.94
N GLY A 214 -31.62 -10.66 -23.80
CA GLY A 214 -30.75 -11.20 -24.84
C GLY A 214 -29.26 -11.00 -24.55
N ARG A 215 -28.42 -11.94 -25.01
CA ARG A 215 -26.98 -12.02 -24.65
C ARG A 215 -26.12 -10.88 -25.21
N TRP A 216 -26.64 -10.08 -26.15
CA TRP A 216 -25.87 -9.08 -26.88
C TRP A 216 -25.58 -7.81 -26.07
N LEU A 217 -26.51 -7.34 -25.22
CA LEU A 217 -26.32 -6.14 -24.38
C LEU A 217 -25.19 -6.33 -23.34
N PRO A 218 -25.18 -7.42 -22.54
CA PRO A 218 -24.04 -7.73 -21.67
C PRO A 218 -22.74 -7.94 -22.46
N ALA A 219 -22.80 -8.60 -23.61
CA ALA A 219 -21.63 -8.81 -24.47
C ALA A 219 -21.05 -7.48 -24.98
N LEU A 220 -21.91 -6.53 -25.38
CA LEU A 220 -21.50 -5.19 -25.81
C LEU A 220 -20.91 -4.39 -24.66
N ALA A 221 -21.50 -4.44 -23.46
CA ALA A 221 -20.96 -3.77 -22.28
C ALA A 221 -19.59 -4.33 -21.88
N VAL A 222 -19.43 -5.66 -21.91
CA VAL A 222 -18.13 -6.32 -21.69
C VAL A 222 -17.14 -5.94 -22.79
N ALA A 223 -17.55 -5.97 -24.06
CA ALA A 223 -16.69 -5.58 -25.19
C ALA A 223 -16.26 -4.11 -25.09
N ALA A 224 -17.17 -3.20 -24.71
CA ALA A 224 -16.86 -1.79 -24.50
C ALA A 224 -15.88 -1.60 -23.34
N TYR A 225 -16.06 -2.30 -22.22
CA TYR A 225 -15.11 -2.29 -21.11
C TYR A 225 -13.74 -2.84 -21.53
N LEU A 226 -13.70 -3.97 -22.23
CA LEU A 226 -12.46 -4.57 -22.73
C LEU A 226 -11.77 -3.65 -23.74
N GLY A 227 -12.52 -2.98 -24.62
CA GLY A 227 -12.01 -1.98 -25.55
C GLY A 227 -11.41 -0.78 -24.82
N ALA A 228 -12.12 -0.22 -23.83
CA ALA A 228 -11.60 0.86 -23.00
C ALA A 228 -10.35 0.44 -22.20
N ALA A 229 -10.35 -0.77 -21.65
CA ALA A 229 -9.21 -1.34 -20.95
C ALA A 229 -8.01 -1.55 -21.89
N ALA A 230 -8.23 -1.98 -23.14
CA ALA A 230 -7.19 -2.13 -24.15
C ALA A 230 -6.59 -0.77 -24.57
N VAL A 231 -7.42 0.27 -24.73
CA VAL A 231 -6.95 1.64 -24.99
C VAL A 231 -6.11 2.17 -23.83
N ALA A 232 -6.56 1.95 -22.58
CA ALA A 232 -5.82 2.35 -21.39
C ALA A 232 -4.55 1.52 -21.16
N LEU A 233 -4.43 0.34 -21.77
CA LEU A 233 -3.31 -0.57 -21.57
C LEU A 233 -2.00 -0.01 -22.11
N ALA A 234 -2.00 0.62 -23.28
CA ALA A 234 -0.78 1.16 -23.89
C ALA A 234 -0.08 2.22 -23.01
N PRO A 235 -0.74 3.32 -22.57
CA PRO A 235 -0.09 4.30 -21.69
C PRO A 235 0.26 3.72 -20.31
N ALA A 236 -0.50 2.74 -19.82
CA ALA A 236 -0.18 2.04 -18.57
C ALA A 236 1.06 1.15 -18.71
N ALA A 237 1.18 0.41 -19.81
CA ALA A 237 2.33 -0.43 -20.12
C ALA A 237 3.60 0.42 -20.31
N THR A 238 3.50 1.56 -20.99
CA THR A 238 4.63 2.49 -21.12
C THR A 238 5.10 3.01 -19.76
N ARG A 239 4.17 3.45 -18.89
CA ARG A 239 4.51 3.87 -17.52
C ARG A 239 5.15 2.75 -16.70
N TYR A 240 4.61 1.54 -16.80
CA TYR A 240 5.20 0.37 -16.15
C TYR A 240 6.61 0.05 -16.67
N GLY A 241 6.81 0.11 -17.99
CA GLY A 241 8.13 -0.08 -18.61
C GLY A 241 9.16 0.94 -18.14
N TRP A 242 8.77 2.22 -18.03
CA TRP A 242 9.64 3.25 -17.44
C TRP A 242 9.93 3.02 -15.97
N ALA A 243 8.95 2.57 -15.18
CA ALA A 243 9.17 2.21 -13.79
C ALA A 243 10.20 1.08 -13.64
N VAL A 244 10.08 0.02 -14.45
CA VAL A 244 11.07 -1.08 -14.49
C VAL A 244 12.44 -0.57 -14.92
N GLN A 245 12.50 0.26 -15.96
CA GLN A 245 13.74 0.84 -16.45
C GLN A 245 14.43 1.68 -15.38
N ASN A 246 13.69 2.51 -14.66
CA ASN A 246 14.23 3.35 -13.58
C ASN A 246 14.88 2.53 -12.48
N ILE A 247 14.19 1.50 -11.97
CA ILE A 247 14.73 0.63 -10.92
C ILE A 247 15.97 -0.12 -11.40
N ASN A 248 15.97 -0.59 -12.67
CA ASN A 248 17.14 -1.25 -13.25
C ASN A 248 18.33 -0.29 -13.42
N ALA A 249 18.08 0.90 -13.95
CA ALA A 249 19.12 1.89 -14.24
C ALA A 249 19.72 2.52 -12.99
N MET A 250 19.01 2.52 -11.86
CA MET A 250 19.46 3.13 -10.61
C MET A 250 19.72 2.11 -9.51
N GLN A 251 18.70 1.55 -8.85
CA GLN A 251 18.90 0.72 -7.66
C GLN A 251 19.59 -0.62 -7.98
N VAL A 252 19.21 -1.30 -9.07
CA VAL A 252 19.88 -2.55 -9.50
C VAL A 252 21.30 -2.26 -9.94
N HIS A 253 21.50 -1.21 -10.74
CA HIS A 253 22.81 -0.76 -11.18
C HIS A 253 23.73 -0.43 -9.99
N LEU A 254 23.26 0.36 -9.02
CA LEU A 254 24.01 0.70 -7.82
C LEU A 254 24.34 -0.54 -6.99
N GLY A 255 23.38 -1.46 -6.81
CA GLY A 255 23.62 -2.72 -6.11
C GLY A 255 24.75 -3.53 -6.76
N ARG A 256 24.74 -3.67 -8.09
CA ARG A 256 25.82 -4.36 -8.85
C ARG A 256 27.14 -3.59 -8.83
N TRP A 257 27.10 -2.27 -8.88
CA TRP A 257 28.31 -1.45 -8.80
C TRP A 257 28.98 -1.61 -7.44
N LEU A 258 28.20 -1.55 -6.35
CA LEU A 258 28.67 -1.80 -4.98
C LEU A 258 29.22 -3.22 -4.84
N ASP A 259 28.59 -4.20 -5.50
CA ASP A 259 29.07 -5.59 -5.52
C ASP A 259 30.48 -5.72 -6.12
N ALA A 260 30.79 -4.91 -7.13
CA ALA A 260 32.07 -4.95 -7.83
C ALA A 260 33.15 -4.04 -7.23
N HIS A 261 32.78 -2.95 -6.53
CA HIS A 261 33.72 -1.89 -6.14
C HIS A 261 33.91 -1.71 -4.63
N VAL A 262 33.03 -2.29 -3.81
CA VAL A 262 33.11 -2.17 -2.36
C VAL A 262 33.48 -3.52 -1.74
N THR A 263 34.23 -3.52 -0.64
CA THR A 263 34.68 -4.76 0.00
C THR A 263 33.49 -5.62 0.44
N PRO A 264 33.61 -6.97 0.44
CA PRO A 264 32.49 -7.86 0.81
C PRO A 264 32.01 -7.72 2.26
N ARG A 265 32.85 -7.17 3.15
CA ARG A 265 32.52 -6.93 4.57
C ARG A 265 32.01 -5.53 4.86
N ALA A 266 31.92 -4.67 3.84
CA ALA A 266 31.46 -3.31 4.04
C ALA A 266 29.99 -3.27 4.46
N ARG A 267 29.68 -2.36 5.38
CA ARG A 267 28.33 -2.04 5.84
C ARG A 267 27.83 -0.81 5.11
N LEU A 268 26.60 -0.89 4.58
CA LEU A 268 26.01 0.15 3.76
C LEU A 268 24.82 0.77 4.49
N ALA A 269 24.85 2.07 4.76
CA ALA A 269 23.63 2.79 5.15
C ALA A 269 22.85 3.21 3.91
N VAL A 270 21.59 2.80 3.79
CA VAL A 270 20.80 2.97 2.56
C VAL A 270 19.39 3.45 2.91
N ASN A 271 18.83 4.39 2.16
CA ASN A 271 17.43 4.83 2.35
C ASN A 271 16.41 4.08 1.47
N ASP A 272 16.87 3.39 0.41
CA ASP A 272 16.07 2.51 -0.43
C ASP A 272 16.77 1.13 -0.55
N ILE A 273 16.45 0.23 0.38
CA ILE A 273 17.20 -1.00 0.58
C ILE A 273 17.01 -2.03 -0.53
N GLY A 274 15.83 -2.16 -1.15
CA GLY A 274 15.39 -3.38 -1.85
C GLY A 274 16.42 -4.00 -2.80
N ALA A 275 16.52 -3.47 -4.03
CA ALA A 275 17.45 -3.99 -5.02
C ALA A 275 18.92 -3.76 -4.63
N ILE A 276 19.23 -2.68 -3.91
CA ILE A 276 20.60 -2.38 -3.50
C ILE A 276 21.13 -3.47 -2.56
N ALA A 277 20.40 -3.83 -1.52
CA ALA A 277 20.74 -4.91 -0.59
C ALA A 277 20.88 -6.25 -1.33
N TYR A 278 19.89 -6.60 -2.17
CA TYR A 278 19.87 -7.87 -2.90
C TYR A 278 21.07 -8.04 -3.84
N PHE A 279 21.34 -7.05 -4.69
CA PHE A 279 22.42 -7.14 -5.68
C PHE A 279 23.79 -6.81 -5.11
N SER A 280 23.87 -5.94 -4.09
CA SER A 280 25.14 -5.68 -3.43
C SER A 280 25.55 -6.85 -2.55
N ARG A 281 24.66 -7.65 -1.95
CA ARG A 281 25.05 -8.73 -1.02
C ARG A 281 25.90 -8.25 0.16
N ARG A 282 25.73 -6.98 0.57
CA ARG A 282 26.38 -6.39 1.75
C ARG A 282 25.35 -6.27 2.88
N GLU A 283 25.84 -6.19 4.10
CA GLU A 283 25.01 -5.81 5.24
C GLU A 283 24.49 -4.38 5.03
N VAL A 284 23.18 -4.19 5.21
CA VAL A 284 22.54 -2.88 5.04
C VAL A 284 21.95 -2.37 6.35
N LEU A 285 22.22 -1.10 6.65
CA LEU A 285 21.53 -0.30 7.65
C LEU A 285 20.46 0.51 6.93
N ASP A 286 19.20 0.19 7.16
CA ASP A 286 18.08 0.87 6.53
C ASP A 286 17.78 2.19 7.25
N LEU A 287 18.10 3.30 6.61
CA LEU A 287 17.87 4.64 7.15
C LEU A 287 16.39 5.01 7.29
N MET A 288 15.48 4.24 6.68
CA MET A 288 14.03 4.42 6.82
C MET A 288 13.43 3.55 7.93
N GLY A 289 14.16 2.54 8.41
CA GLY A 289 13.80 1.70 9.55
C GLY A 289 12.85 0.53 9.24
N LEU A 290 12.73 0.10 7.97
CA LEU A 290 11.94 -1.07 7.58
C LEU A 290 12.56 -2.37 8.10
N VAL A 291 13.88 -2.50 8.03
CA VAL A 291 14.65 -3.66 8.52
C VAL A 291 15.66 -3.32 9.61
N THR A 292 15.81 -2.03 9.95
CA THR A 292 16.68 -1.53 11.02
C THR A 292 15.87 -0.63 11.97
N PRO A 293 14.98 -1.21 12.81
CA PRO A 293 14.04 -0.42 13.64
C PRO A 293 14.72 0.57 14.58
N GLU A 294 15.98 0.32 14.94
CA GLU A 294 16.80 1.13 15.84
C GLU A 294 17.04 2.55 15.30
N VAL A 295 16.96 2.77 13.98
CA VAL A 295 17.09 4.12 13.39
C VAL A 295 15.84 4.97 13.60
N ILE A 296 14.68 4.38 13.89
CA ILE A 296 13.39 5.09 13.93
C ILE A 296 13.40 6.26 14.92
N PRO A 297 13.89 6.13 16.17
CA PRO A 297 14.01 7.25 17.11
C PRO A 297 14.91 8.38 16.60
N TYR A 298 15.99 8.05 15.91
CA TYR A 298 16.92 9.02 15.31
C TYR A 298 16.26 9.78 14.17
N ARG A 299 15.62 9.06 13.23
CA ARG A 299 14.89 9.64 12.10
C ARG A 299 13.76 10.58 12.54
N ARG A 300 13.08 10.28 13.66
CA ARG A 300 12.04 11.14 14.24
C ARG A 300 12.58 12.51 14.70
N ARG A 301 13.88 12.62 15.00
CA ARG A 301 14.56 13.90 15.31
C ARG A 301 15.00 14.66 14.06
N GLY A 302 14.69 14.15 12.86
CA GLY A 302 15.11 14.72 11.58
C GLY A 302 16.52 14.32 11.18
N GLU A 303 17.09 15.03 10.20
CA GLU A 303 18.40 14.69 9.62
C GLU A 303 19.55 14.69 10.63
N GLY A 304 19.51 15.58 11.64
CA GLY A 304 20.52 15.61 12.70
C GLY A 304 20.60 14.29 13.48
N GLY A 305 19.45 13.67 13.75
CA GLY A 305 19.43 12.34 14.38
C GLY A 305 19.96 11.25 13.44
N VAL A 306 19.66 11.33 12.14
CA VAL A 306 20.23 10.37 11.17
C VAL A 306 21.76 10.49 11.09
N VAL A 307 22.30 11.72 11.15
CA VAL A 307 23.76 11.95 11.24
C VAL A 307 24.34 11.31 12.49
N GLU A 308 23.72 11.52 13.65
CA GLU A 308 24.12 10.90 14.93
C GLU A 308 24.17 9.37 14.82
N TYR A 309 23.11 8.77 14.26
CA TYR A 309 23.05 7.32 14.04
C TYR A 309 24.17 6.82 13.11
N LEU A 310 24.48 7.55 12.03
CA LEU A 310 25.57 7.18 11.12
C LEU A 310 26.94 7.25 11.82
N LEU A 311 27.16 8.24 12.69
CA LEU A 311 28.41 8.37 13.43
C LEU A 311 28.59 7.27 14.47
N GLU A 312 27.51 6.86 15.14
CA GLU A 312 27.51 5.77 16.12
C GLU A 312 27.67 4.39 15.46
N THR A 313 26.97 4.16 14.35
CA THR A 313 26.99 2.85 13.67
C THR A 313 28.15 2.68 12.70
N CYS A 314 28.79 3.78 12.28
CA CYS A 314 30.00 3.79 11.46
C CYS A 314 29.93 2.87 10.22
N PRO A 315 28.95 3.05 9.30
CA PRO A 315 28.94 2.32 8.04
C PRO A 315 30.07 2.80 7.10
N ASP A 316 30.60 1.90 6.28
CA ASP A 316 31.65 2.25 5.32
C ASP A 316 31.14 3.22 4.24
N HIS A 317 29.90 3.00 3.79
CA HIS A 317 29.29 3.78 2.73
C HIS A 317 27.85 4.16 3.07
N VAL A 318 27.44 5.32 2.55
CA VAL A 318 26.07 5.84 2.65
C VAL A 318 25.53 5.98 1.23
N VAL A 319 24.42 5.32 0.92
CA VAL A 319 23.82 5.29 -0.41
C VAL A 319 22.43 5.89 -0.31
N ILE A 320 22.30 7.16 -0.71
CA ILE A 320 21.07 7.93 -0.48
C ILE A 320 20.62 8.71 -1.71
N PHE A 321 19.33 9.04 -1.72
CA PHE A 321 18.80 10.16 -2.50
C PHE A 321 19.19 11.47 -1.80
N PRO A 322 20.08 12.32 -2.33
CA PRO A 322 20.45 13.58 -1.66
C PRO A 322 19.24 14.49 -1.43
N ALA A 323 18.25 14.44 -2.33
CA ALA A 323 16.99 15.17 -2.20
C ALA A 323 16.14 14.76 -0.97
N TRP A 324 16.39 13.58 -0.39
CA TRP A 324 15.70 13.15 0.84
C TRP A 324 16.42 13.58 2.11
N PHE A 325 17.74 13.84 2.01
CA PHE A 325 18.58 14.25 3.15
C PHE A 325 19.52 15.39 2.73
N PRO A 326 18.98 16.56 2.32
CA PRO A 326 19.79 17.67 1.83
C PRO A 326 20.83 18.16 2.85
N GLY A 327 20.51 18.15 4.14
CA GLY A 327 21.44 18.54 5.20
C GLY A 327 22.62 17.58 5.34
N LEU A 328 22.35 16.28 5.40
CA LEU A 328 23.37 15.23 5.44
C LEU A 328 24.23 15.23 4.17
N ALA A 329 23.60 15.32 3.00
CA ALA A 329 24.32 15.31 1.73
C ALA A 329 25.24 16.53 1.54
N ALA A 330 24.96 17.65 2.22
CA ALA A 330 25.79 18.85 2.20
C ALA A 330 27.03 18.76 3.13
N ARG A 331 27.10 17.77 4.03
CA ARG A 331 28.19 17.60 5.00
C ARG A 331 29.44 16.96 4.37
N ALA A 332 30.18 17.72 3.58
CA ALA A 332 31.44 17.28 2.95
C ALA A 332 32.56 16.92 3.97
N ASP A 333 32.41 17.36 5.23
CA ASP A 333 33.23 16.93 6.35
C ASP A 333 32.98 15.48 6.77
N LEU A 334 31.77 14.95 6.51
CA LEU A 334 31.36 13.58 6.84
C LEU A 334 31.29 12.66 5.61
N LEU A 335 30.78 13.14 4.49
CA LEU A 335 30.46 12.33 3.31
C LEU A 335 31.30 12.74 2.10
N GLU A 336 31.96 11.76 1.49
CA GLU A 336 32.69 11.93 0.25
C GLU A 336 31.95 11.23 -0.90
N PRO A 337 31.45 11.94 -1.92
CA PRO A 337 30.76 11.29 -3.04
C PRO A 337 31.76 10.49 -3.89
N VAL A 338 31.54 9.18 -4.02
CA VAL A 338 32.41 8.28 -4.79
C VAL A 338 31.76 7.77 -6.08
N TYR A 339 30.44 7.71 -6.13
CA TYR A 339 29.70 7.30 -7.33
C TYR A 339 28.30 7.89 -7.35
N ARG A 340 27.77 8.18 -8.54
CA ARG A 340 26.42 8.74 -8.69
C ARG A 340 25.70 8.16 -9.89
N VAL A 341 24.39 8.04 -9.75
CA VAL A 341 23.49 7.68 -10.85
C VAL A 341 22.39 8.71 -10.94
N ARG A 342 22.16 9.23 -12.14
CA ARG A 342 21.08 10.17 -12.45
C ARG A 342 20.20 9.61 -13.56
N LEU A 343 18.90 9.56 -13.31
CA LEU A 343 17.91 9.18 -14.29
C LEU A 343 17.55 10.38 -15.17
N ALA A 344 17.53 10.19 -16.49
CA ALA A 344 17.04 11.20 -17.43
C ALA A 344 15.53 11.43 -17.29
N ARG A 345 14.78 10.38 -16.95
CA ARG A 345 13.35 10.42 -16.66
C ARG A 345 13.10 9.65 -15.36
N ASN A 346 12.54 10.31 -14.37
CA ASN A 346 12.13 9.67 -13.11
C ASN A 346 10.61 9.48 -13.06
N GLU A 347 10.17 8.25 -13.30
CA GLU A 347 8.78 7.80 -13.21
C GLU A 347 8.43 7.25 -11.83
N VAL A 348 9.37 6.55 -11.14
CA VAL A 348 9.05 5.80 -9.90
C VAL A 348 10.09 5.91 -8.78
N ALA A 349 11.34 6.28 -9.07
CA ALA A 349 12.39 6.33 -8.06
C ALA A 349 12.18 7.50 -7.09
N GLY A 350 12.73 7.36 -5.87
CA GLY A 350 12.54 8.34 -4.78
C GLY A 350 13.02 9.75 -5.13
N ALA A 351 14.04 9.88 -5.99
CA ALA A 351 14.46 11.13 -6.62
C ALA A 351 15.20 10.82 -7.94
N ALA A 352 15.49 11.86 -8.74
CA ALA A 352 16.17 11.70 -10.02
C ALA A 352 17.66 11.32 -9.90
N GLU A 353 18.29 11.54 -8.74
CA GLU A 353 19.70 11.25 -8.50
C GLU A 353 19.89 10.52 -7.18
N MET A 354 20.68 9.44 -7.20
CA MET A 354 21.10 8.69 -6.02
C MET A 354 22.63 8.58 -6.02
N VAL A 355 23.23 8.75 -4.85
CA VAL A 355 24.68 8.91 -4.70
C VAL A 355 25.20 7.94 -3.65
N VAL A 356 26.34 7.32 -3.97
CA VAL A 356 27.17 6.55 -3.04
C VAL A 356 28.20 7.50 -2.46
N TYR A 357 28.21 7.60 -1.15
CA TYR A 357 29.20 8.32 -0.37
C TYR A 357 30.06 7.35 0.42
N ARG A 358 31.33 7.66 0.57
CA ARG A 358 32.21 7.07 1.59
C ARG A 358 32.09 7.90 2.87
N LEU A 359 31.93 7.24 4.01
CA LEU A 359 31.95 7.92 5.31
C LEU A 359 33.40 8.25 5.70
N ARG A 360 33.69 9.52 6.00
CA ARG A 360 35.06 9.99 6.31
C ARG A 360 35.45 9.84 7.77
N ARG A 361 34.47 9.95 8.68
CA ARG A 361 34.68 9.96 10.13
C ARG A 361 33.52 9.27 10.83
N CYS A 362 33.84 8.58 11.91
CA CYS A 362 32.87 8.01 12.85
C CYS A 362 33.00 8.73 14.20
N ALA A 363 32.04 8.52 15.11
CA ALA A 363 32.22 8.93 16.50
C ALA A 363 33.44 8.19 17.08
N VAL A 364 34.28 8.93 17.82
CA VAL A 364 35.43 8.38 18.56
C VAL A 364 34.95 7.86 19.91
#